data_AF-A0A160N1W6-F1
#
_entry.id   AF-A0A160N1W6-F1
#
_cell.length_a   1.000
_cell.length_b   1.000
_cell.length_c   1.000
_cell.angle_alpha   90.00
_cell.angle_beta   90.00
_cell.angle_gamma   90.00
#
_symmetry.space_group_name_H-M   'P 1'
#
loop_
_entity.id
_entity.type
_entity.pdbx_description
1 polymer ?
#
loop_
_entity_poly.entity_id
_entity_poly.type
_entity_poly.pdbx_seq_one_letter_code
_entity_poly.pdbx_strand_id
1 'polypeptide(L)'
;MAAILEATGNFNLPQSNWPDIALYVPHRQRIQVKQAGMFDLLQRHSGNRIYIEDLAEMPARSTLLFRPLHQPDLERAGCLTGARYLYSQWEGYWESGSYVQIEEFLKRNGISKVSIHTSGHASPVDLKRFVNALNPRKVVPIHSFRPDRYPELFNQVEPQPDGQWWSVG
;
A
#
# COMPACT_ATOMS: atom_id res chain seq x y z
N MET A 1 12.83 4.43 5.95
CA MET A 1 12.74 3.33 4.96
C MET A 1 14.11 2.83 4.55
N ALA A 2 15.05 3.70 4.13
CA ALA A 2 16.41 3.29 3.72
C ALA A 2 17.10 2.33 4.71
N ALA A 3 17.13 2.68 6.00
CA ALA A 3 17.69 1.82 7.05
C ALA A 3 17.00 0.44 7.19
N ILE A 4 15.69 0.38 6.96
CA ILE A 4 14.91 -0.88 7.02
C ILE A 4 15.25 -1.75 5.81
N LEU A 5 15.35 -1.14 4.63
CA LEU A 5 15.71 -1.83 3.39
C LEU A 5 17.14 -2.39 3.47
N GLU A 6 18.09 -1.62 3.99
CA GLU A 6 19.45 -2.09 4.28
C GLU A 6 19.43 -3.29 5.25
N ALA A 7 18.69 -3.19 6.36
CA ALA A 7 18.62 -4.23 7.37
C ALA A 7 18.03 -5.57 6.87
N THR A 8 17.30 -5.57 5.74
CA THR A 8 16.83 -6.82 5.13
C THR A 8 17.95 -7.68 4.56
N GLY A 9 19.14 -7.10 4.29
CA GLY A 9 20.24 -7.77 3.60
C GLY A 9 19.92 -8.21 2.17
N ASN A 10 18.77 -7.79 1.61
CA ASN A 10 18.31 -8.21 0.29
C ASN A 10 18.67 -7.18 -0.78
N PHE A 11 19.74 -7.47 -1.52
CA PHE A 11 20.23 -6.62 -2.60
C PHE A 11 19.33 -6.58 -3.85
N ASN A 12 18.23 -7.34 -3.90
CA ASN A 12 17.24 -7.24 -4.97
C ASN A 12 16.15 -6.20 -4.67
N LEU A 13 16.12 -5.64 -3.46
CA LEU A 13 15.21 -4.55 -3.09
C LEU A 13 15.88 -3.19 -3.34
N PRO A 14 15.12 -2.14 -3.65
CA PRO A 14 15.66 -0.80 -3.86
C PRO A 14 16.55 -0.34 -2.70
N GLN A 15 17.76 0.12 -3.01
CA GLN A 15 18.71 0.63 -2.01
C GLN A 15 18.98 2.12 -2.22
N SER A 16 19.32 2.83 -1.14
CA SER A 16 19.57 4.28 -1.19
C SER A 16 20.82 4.69 -1.98
N ASN A 17 21.66 3.73 -2.36
CA ASN A 17 22.85 3.95 -3.20
C ASN A 17 22.59 3.62 -4.68
N TRP A 18 21.40 3.13 -5.06
CA TRP A 18 21.07 2.87 -6.46
C TRP A 18 20.91 4.19 -7.22
N PRO A 19 21.41 4.30 -8.48
CA PRO A 19 21.38 5.55 -9.24
C PRO A 19 20.00 6.20 -9.38
N ASP A 20 18.94 5.39 -9.54
CA ASP A 20 17.57 5.87 -9.76
C ASP A 20 16.76 6.01 -8.46
N ILE A 21 17.41 5.86 -7.30
CA ILE A 21 16.77 5.98 -5.98
C ILE A 21 17.30 7.20 -5.25
N ALA A 22 16.42 8.17 -5.03
CA ALA A 22 16.71 9.35 -4.25
C ALA A 22 16.24 9.21 -2.80
N LEU A 23 17.01 9.78 -1.86
CA LEU A 23 16.59 9.91 -0.47
C LEU A 23 15.99 11.30 -0.23
N TYR A 24 14.68 11.36 -0.02
CA TYR A 24 14.02 12.56 0.48
C TYR A 24 13.72 12.42 1.99
N VAL A 25 14.14 13.41 2.79
CA VAL A 25 13.92 13.46 4.24
C VAL A 25 13.05 14.68 4.59
N PRO A 26 11.75 14.49 4.89
CA PRO A 26 10.86 15.61 5.19
C PRO A 26 11.27 16.36 6.46
N HIS A 27 10.84 17.60 6.59
CA HIS A 27 11.21 18.53 7.65
C HIS A 27 11.02 17.95 9.06
N ARG A 28 9.85 17.33 9.33
CA ARG A 28 9.59 16.68 10.62
C ARG A 28 10.59 15.56 10.92
N GLN A 29 10.99 14.78 9.92
CA GLN A 29 11.98 13.72 10.11
C GLN A 29 13.39 14.30 10.28
N ARG A 30 13.74 15.42 9.62
CA ARG A 30 15.01 16.13 9.85
C ARG A 30 15.13 16.59 11.31
N ILE A 31 14.05 17.10 11.90
CA ILE A 31 14.00 17.48 13.32
C ILE A 31 14.23 16.25 14.21
N GLN A 32 13.56 15.13 13.93
CA GLN A 32 13.73 13.89 14.69
C GLN A 32 15.17 13.37 14.62
N VAL A 33 15.79 13.37 13.44
CA VAL A 33 17.20 12.97 13.26
C VAL A 33 18.12 13.85 14.08
N LYS A 34 17.91 15.18 14.05
CA LYS A 34 18.70 16.14 14.84
C LYS A 34 18.54 15.90 16.34
N GLN A 35 17.32 15.72 16.82
CA GLN A 35 17.02 15.52 18.24
C GLN A 35 17.58 14.19 18.77
N ALA A 36 17.53 13.15 17.95
CA ALA A 36 18.02 11.82 18.32
C ALA A 36 19.51 11.60 18.03
N GLY A 37 20.22 12.59 17.49
CA GLY A 37 21.64 12.47 17.14
C GLY A 37 21.94 11.42 16.06
N MET A 38 20.97 11.07 15.20
CA MET A 38 21.09 10.01 14.20
C MET A 38 21.87 10.44 12.93
N PHE A 39 22.94 11.20 13.10
CA PHE A 39 23.70 11.80 12.00
C PHE A 39 24.43 10.74 11.16
N ASP A 40 25.07 9.76 11.81
CA ASP A 40 25.79 8.68 11.12
C ASP A 40 24.85 7.87 10.24
N LEU A 41 23.65 7.55 10.76
CA LEU A 41 22.61 6.86 10.00
C LEU A 41 22.17 7.66 8.78
N LEU A 42 21.94 8.97 8.94
CA LEU A 42 21.59 9.82 7.82
C LEU A 42 22.72 9.88 6.79
N GLN A 43 23.97 10.04 7.24
CA GLN A 43 25.13 10.12 6.36
C GLN A 43 25.29 8.86 5.51
N ARG A 44 25.12 7.66 6.10
CA ARG A 44 25.19 6.38 5.38
C ARG A 44 24.23 6.29 4.18
N HIS A 45 23.07 6.94 4.24
CA HIS A 45 22.07 6.89 3.18
C HIS A 45 21.98 8.15 2.32
N SER A 46 22.83 9.16 2.56
CA SER A 46 22.69 10.48 1.93
C SER A 46 23.35 10.62 0.55
N GLY A 47 23.93 9.55 -0.02
CA GLY A 47 24.65 9.61 -1.29
C GLY A 47 23.82 10.18 -2.45
N ASN A 48 22.54 9.84 -2.51
CA ASN A 48 21.58 10.33 -3.51
C ASN A 48 20.47 11.18 -2.87
N ARG A 49 20.82 11.96 -1.85
CA ARG A 49 19.84 12.78 -1.13
C ARG A 49 19.35 13.93 -1.99
N ILE A 50 18.03 14.15 -1.95
CA ILE A 50 17.37 15.31 -2.54
C ILE A 50 16.61 16.10 -1.47
N TYR A 51 16.26 17.33 -1.82
CA TYR A 51 15.44 18.26 -1.07
C TYR A 51 14.09 18.48 -1.76
N ILE A 52 13.20 19.22 -1.10
CA ILE A 52 11.84 19.40 -1.60
C ILE A 52 11.82 20.31 -2.84
N GLU A 53 12.79 21.21 -2.94
CA GLU A 53 13.03 22.10 -4.07
C GLU A 53 13.37 21.29 -5.33
N ASP A 54 14.19 20.24 -5.20
CA ASP A 54 14.54 19.34 -6.31
C ASP A 54 13.29 18.59 -6.84
N LEU A 55 12.37 18.19 -5.95
CA LEU A 55 11.11 17.55 -6.34
C LEU A 55 10.21 18.50 -7.15
N ALA A 56 10.24 19.80 -6.84
CA ALA A 56 9.47 20.82 -7.55
C ALA A 56 10.01 21.05 -8.98
N GLU A 57 11.30 20.83 -9.22
CA GLU A 57 11.93 20.95 -10.53
C GLU A 57 11.73 19.70 -11.42
N MET A 58 11.42 18.55 -10.82
CA MET A 58 11.30 17.26 -11.52
C MET A 58 9.96 16.54 -11.33
N PRO A 59 8.79 17.21 -11.35
CA PRO A 59 7.52 16.60 -10.95
C PRO A 59 7.08 15.47 -11.90
N ALA A 60 7.33 15.61 -13.21
CA ALA A 60 6.92 14.62 -14.22
C ALA A 60 7.82 13.36 -14.26
N ARG A 61 8.96 13.36 -13.56
CA ARG A 61 9.93 12.24 -13.56
C ARG A 61 10.05 11.57 -12.20
N SER A 62 9.31 12.03 -11.20
CA SER A 62 9.47 11.60 -9.83
C SER A 62 8.27 10.76 -9.37
N THR A 63 8.54 9.63 -8.73
CA THR A 63 7.55 8.89 -7.95
C THR A 63 7.97 8.92 -6.48
N LEU A 64 7.08 9.35 -5.60
CA LEU A 64 7.33 9.42 -4.17
C LEU A 64 6.60 8.27 -3.47
N LEU A 65 7.32 7.49 -2.66
CA LEU A 65 6.70 6.60 -1.68
C LEU A 65 6.01 7.45 -0.60
N PHE A 66 4.75 7.79 -0.87
CA PHE A 66 4.01 8.77 -0.08
C PHE A 66 3.72 8.30 1.35
N ARG A 67 3.74 9.26 2.28
CA ARG A 67 3.34 9.13 3.68
C ARG A 67 2.67 10.45 4.09
N PRO A 68 1.67 10.42 5.00
CA PRO A 68 1.00 11.65 5.48
C PRO A 68 1.96 12.72 6.01
N LEU A 69 3.11 12.31 6.56
CA LEU A 69 4.16 13.22 7.04
C LEU A 69 4.69 14.17 5.94
N HIS A 70 4.59 13.79 4.67
CA HIS A 70 5.06 14.60 3.54
C HIS A 70 4.12 15.76 3.18
N GLN A 71 2.83 15.72 3.60
CA GLN A 71 1.82 16.68 3.14
C GLN A 71 2.25 18.15 3.34
N PRO A 72 2.74 18.59 4.52
CA PRO A 72 3.07 20.00 4.71
C PRO A 72 4.23 20.49 3.85
N ASP A 73 5.21 19.62 3.60
CA ASP A 73 6.38 19.96 2.80
C ASP A 73 6.00 20.04 1.30
N LEU A 74 5.18 19.10 0.82
CA LEU A 74 4.68 19.09 -0.56
C LEU A 74 3.78 20.29 -0.86
N GLU A 75 2.90 20.66 0.08
CA GLU A 75 2.04 21.85 -0.04
C GLU A 75 2.89 23.13 -0.07
N ARG A 76 3.89 23.24 0.82
CA ARG A 76 4.78 24.39 0.86
C ARG A 76 5.59 24.57 -0.43
N ALA A 77 6.00 23.48 -1.04
CA ALA A 77 6.79 23.51 -2.27
C ALA A 77 5.95 23.79 -3.53
N GLY A 78 4.61 23.70 -3.45
CA GLY A 78 3.74 23.95 -4.59
C GLY A 78 3.91 22.93 -5.73
N CYS A 79 4.47 21.74 -5.44
CA CYS A 79 4.86 20.75 -6.45
C CYS A 79 3.76 19.72 -6.77
N LEU A 80 2.50 20.02 -6.44
CA LEU A 80 1.38 19.06 -6.53
C LEU A 80 0.52 19.23 -7.80
N THR A 81 0.73 20.29 -8.57
CA THR A 81 -0.02 20.52 -9.83
C THR A 81 0.20 19.37 -10.80
N GLY A 82 -0.89 18.71 -11.20
CA GLY A 82 -0.85 17.56 -12.11
C GLY A 82 -0.45 16.23 -11.46
N ALA A 83 -0.23 16.20 -10.14
CA ALA A 83 0.10 14.97 -9.43
C ALA A 83 -1.07 13.96 -9.45
N ARG A 84 -0.72 12.67 -9.31
CA ARG A 84 -1.68 11.57 -9.15
C ARG A 84 -1.31 10.75 -7.92
N TYR A 85 -2.33 10.30 -7.20
CA TYR A 85 -2.16 9.42 -6.05
C TYR A 85 -2.45 7.97 -6.48
N LEU A 86 -1.41 7.15 -6.52
CA LEU A 86 -1.54 5.72 -6.81
C LEU A 86 -1.88 4.97 -5.52
N TYR A 87 -3.05 4.37 -5.49
CA TYR A 87 -3.53 3.55 -4.39
C TYR A 87 -3.44 2.08 -4.75
N SER A 88 -2.43 1.39 -4.21
CA SER A 88 -2.16 -0.03 -4.49
C SER A 88 -2.62 -0.98 -3.37
N GLN A 89 -3.49 -0.50 -2.48
CA GLN A 89 -4.03 -1.27 -1.36
C GLN A 89 -5.46 -1.73 -1.68
N TRP A 90 -6.00 -2.60 -0.84
CA TRP A 90 -7.38 -3.07 -0.98
C TRP A 90 -8.38 -1.91 -0.83
N GLU A 91 -9.29 -1.77 -1.81
CA GLU A 91 -10.27 -0.68 -1.87
C GLU A 91 -11.20 -0.62 -0.65
N GLY A 92 -11.45 -1.77 0.01
CA GLY A 92 -12.26 -1.80 1.22
C GLY A 92 -11.71 -0.94 2.37
N TYR A 93 -10.38 -0.76 2.47
CA TYR A 93 -9.80 0.16 3.46
C TYR A 93 -10.06 1.63 3.13
N TRP A 94 -10.21 1.95 1.85
CA TRP A 94 -10.61 3.27 1.40
C TRP A 94 -12.08 3.51 1.76
N GLU A 95 -12.95 2.58 1.36
CA GLU A 95 -14.40 2.63 1.62
C GLU A 95 -14.76 2.64 3.11
N SER A 96 -13.96 1.99 3.97
CA SER A 96 -14.17 1.98 5.42
C SER A 96 -13.77 3.29 6.11
N GLY A 97 -13.28 4.30 5.38
CA GLY A 97 -12.90 5.59 5.93
C GLY A 97 -11.54 5.63 6.60
N SER A 98 -10.71 4.60 6.48
CA SER A 98 -9.35 4.60 7.06
C SER A 98 -8.42 5.64 6.43
N TYR A 99 -8.81 6.21 5.29
CA TYR A 99 -8.03 7.17 4.51
C TYR A 99 -8.64 8.59 4.47
N VAL A 100 -9.61 8.93 5.32
CA VAL A 100 -10.32 10.23 5.29
C VAL A 100 -9.36 11.44 5.26
N GLN A 101 -8.31 11.45 6.08
CA GLN A 101 -7.33 12.55 6.08
C GLN A 101 -6.53 12.66 4.76
N ILE A 102 -6.29 11.52 4.10
CA ILE A 102 -5.64 11.50 2.79
C ILE A 102 -6.64 11.96 1.73
N GLU A 103 -7.89 11.53 1.78
CA GLU A 103 -8.96 12.01 0.89
C GLU A 103 -9.08 13.53 0.90
N GLU A 104 -9.14 14.13 2.09
CA GLU A 104 -9.21 15.58 2.25
C GLU A 104 -7.99 16.28 1.66
N PHE A 105 -6.80 15.70 1.86
CA PHE A 105 -5.56 16.19 1.25
C PHE A 105 -5.58 16.12 -0.27
N LEU A 106 -6.06 15.03 -0.85
CA LEU A 106 -6.16 14.90 -2.30
C LEU A 106 -7.19 15.89 -2.87
N LYS A 107 -8.36 16.01 -2.24
CA LYS A 107 -9.44 16.93 -2.66
C LYS A 107 -8.98 18.38 -2.65
N ARG A 108 -8.39 18.85 -1.54
CA ARG A 108 -7.97 20.25 -1.41
C ARG A 108 -6.83 20.64 -2.36
N ASN A 109 -6.02 19.67 -2.80
CA ASN A 109 -4.91 19.89 -3.73
C ASN A 109 -5.25 19.49 -5.18
N GLY A 110 -6.50 19.10 -5.48
CA GLY A 110 -6.92 18.70 -6.82
C GLY A 110 -6.22 17.45 -7.37
N ILE A 111 -5.77 16.54 -6.49
CA ILE A 111 -5.03 15.33 -6.87
C ILE A 111 -6.01 14.18 -7.12
N SER A 112 -5.95 13.59 -8.32
CA SER A 112 -6.77 12.42 -8.64
C SER A 112 -6.18 11.14 -8.02
N LYS A 113 -7.05 10.32 -7.41
CA LYS A 113 -6.73 8.94 -7.00
C LYS A 113 -6.85 7.99 -8.19
N VAL A 114 -5.90 7.07 -8.31
CA VAL A 114 -5.94 5.94 -9.23
C VAL A 114 -5.76 4.67 -8.42
N SER A 115 -6.76 3.80 -8.41
CA SER A 115 -6.68 2.48 -7.75
C SER A 115 -6.00 1.48 -8.68
N ILE A 116 -4.89 0.91 -8.22
CA ILE A 116 -4.10 -0.12 -8.91
C ILE A 116 -3.87 -1.28 -7.96
N HIS A 117 -4.92 -2.04 -7.66
CA HIS A 117 -4.85 -3.18 -6.77
C HIS A 117 -5.12 -4.48 -7.52
N THR A 118 -4.32 -5.50 -7.23
CA THR A 118 -4.61 -6.88 -7.62
C THR A 118 -4.99 -7.65 -6.36
N SER A 119 -6.15 -8.32 -6.40
CA SER A 119 -6.61 -9.17 -5.30
C SER A 119 -5.55 -10.24 -4.99
N GLY A 120 -5.23 -10.41 -3.71
CA GLY A 120 -4.41 -11.55 -3.24
C GLY A 120 -5.20 -12.86 -3.15
N HIS A 121 -6.52 -12.83 -3.39
CA HIS A 121 -7.38 -14.02 -3.35
C HIS A 121 -7.53 -14.66 -4.73
N ALA A 122 -7.71 -15.99 -4.73
CA ALA A 122 -8.01 -16.75 -5.93
C ALA A 122 -9.26 -16.22 -6.64
N SER A 123 -9.22 -16.19 -7.98
CA SER A 123 -10.38 -15.78 -8.78
C SER A 123 -11.52 -16.81 -8.69
N PRO A 124 -12.78 -16.45 -9.01
CA PRO A 124 -13.87 -17.43 -9.09
C PRO A 124 -13.58 -18.60 -10.03
N VAL A 125 -12.81 -18.38 -11.10
CA VAL A 125 -12.39 -19.43 -12.04
C VAL A 125 -11.43 -20.40 -11.35
N ASP A 126 -10.44 -19.88 -10.62
CA ASP A 126 -9.47 -20.72 -9.90
C ASP A 126 -10.13 -21.49 -8.76
N LEU A 127 -11.08 -20.85 -8.04
CA LEU A 127 -11.86 -21.52 -7.01
C LEU A 127 -12.71 -22.66 -7.61
N LYS A 128 -13.33 -22.48 -8.78
CA LYS A 128 -14.04 -23.56 -9.50
C LYS A 128 -13.11 -24.71 -9.87
N ARG A 129 -11.93 -24.41 -10.41
CA ARG A 129 -10.92 -25.43 -10.73
C ARG A 129 -10.51 -26.21 -9.48
N PHE A 130 -10.27 -25.51 -8.37
CA PHE A 130 -9.89 -26.11 -7.10
C PHE A 130 -10.98 -27.02 -6.53
N VAL A 131 -12.23 -26.54 -6.44
CA VAL A 131 -13.35 -27.34 -5.92
C VAL A 131 -13.62 -28.55 -6.80
N ASN A 132 -13.57 -28.41 -8.13
CA ASN A 132 -13.76 -29.53 -9.05
C ASN A 132 -12.65 -30.58 -8.93
N ALA A 133 -11.40 -30.16 -8.77
CA ALA A 133 -10.27 -31.08 -8.62
C ALA A 133 -10.34 -31.86 -7.29
N LEU A 134 -10.79 -31.21 -6.22
CA LEU A 134 -10.98 -31.86 -4.92
C LEU A 134 -12.22 -32.76 -4.88
N ASN A 135 -13.25 -32.45 -5.68
CA ASN A 135 -14.56 -33.10 -5.66
C ASN A 135 -15.09 -33.38 -4.24
N PRO A 136 -15.17 -32.36 -3.36
CA PRO A 136 -15.54 -32.57 -1.96
C PRO A 136 -17.02 -32.98 -1.87
N ARG A 137 -17.47 -33.49 -0.71
CA ARG A 137 -18.92 -33.71 -0.47
C ARG A 137 -19.66 -32.41 -0.12
N LYS A 138 -18.94 -31.43 0.45
CA LYS A 138 -19.46 -30.14 0.92
C LYS A 138 -18.41 -29.04 0.70
N VAL A 139 -18.87 -27.83 0.40
CA VAL A 139 -18.07 -26.61 0.29
C VAL A 139 -18.56 -25.63 1.35
N VAL A 140 -17.70 -25.29 2.30
CA VAL A 140 -17.98 -24.28 3.33
C VAL A 140 -17.21 -23.01 2.99
N PRO A 141 -17.86 -21.93 2.53
CA PRO A 141 -17.19 -20.67 2.27
C PRO A 141 -16.70 -20.05 3.58
N ILE A 142 -15.42 -19.71 3.65
CA ILE A 142 -14.81 -18.99 4.77
C ILE A 142 -14.14 -17.71 4.26
N HIS A 143 -13.90 -16.74 5.15
CA HIS A 143 -13.17 -15.51 4.82
C HIS A 143 -13.80 -14.71 3.66
N SER A 144 -15.12 -14.54 3.71
CA SER A 144 -15.89 -13.75 2.74
C SER A 144 -16.98 -12.94 3.44
N PHE A 145 -17.21 -11.71 3.00
CA PHE A 145 -18.37 -10.91 3.42
C PHE A 145 -19.66 -11.28 2.67
N ARG A 146 -19.57 -12.18 1.67
CA ARG A 146 -20.69 -12.59 0.82
C ARG A 146 -20.76 -14.12 0.61
N PRO A 147 -20.78 -14.92 1.69
CA PRO A 147 -20.92 -16.38 1.58
C PRO A 147 -22.25 -16.78 0.91
N ASP A 148 -23.27 -15.92 0.98
CA ASP A 148 -24.57 -16.05 0.31
C ASP A 148 -24.47 -16.19 -1.20
N ARG A 149 -23.39 -15.71 -1.83
CA ARG A 149 -23.18 -15.78 -3.28
C ARG A 149 -22.49 -17.06 -3.74
N TYR A 150 -21.90 -17.84 -2.84
CA TYR A 150 -21.18 -19.06 -3.21
C TYR A 150 -22.05 -20.15 -3.84
N PRO A 151 -23.36 -20.29 -3.51
CA PRO A 151 -24.27 -21.18 -4.25
C PRO A 151 -24.40 -20.83 -5.74
N GLU A 152 -24.10 -19.59 -6.17
CA GLU A 152 -24.02 -19.23 -7.60
C GLU A 152 -22.79 -19.86 -8.30
N LEU A 153 -21.78 -20.27 -7.52
CA LEU A 153 -20.48 -20.74 -8.00
C LEU A 153 -20.30 -22.26 -7.88
N PHE A 154 -20.89 -22.88 -6.85
CA PHE A 154 -20.75 -24.31 -6.57
C PHE A 154 -22.09 -24.91 -6.13
N ASN A 155 -22.33 -26.18 -6.47
CA ASN A 155 -23.61 -26.85 -6.18
C ASN A 155 -23.76 -27.29 -4.71
N GLN A 156 -22.64 -27.65 -4.08
CA GLN A 156 -22.61 -28.33 -2.77
C GLN A 156 -22.18 -27.38 -1.64
N VAL A 157 -22.68 -26.16 -1.67
CA VAL A 157 -22.33 -25.11 -0.70
C VAL A 157 -23.17 -25.24 0.56
N GLU A 158 -22.51 -25.28 1.71
CA GLU A 158 -23.14 -25.31 3.02
C GLU A 158 -22.50 -24.20 3.88
N PRO A 159 -23.04 -22.97 3.84
CA PRO A 159 -22.52 -21.88 4.65
C PRO A 159 -22.68 -22.21 6.14
N GLN A 160 -21.65 -21.93 6.92
CA GLN A 160 -21.67 -22.12 8.37
C GLN A 160 -21.54 -20.77 9.07
N PRO A 161 -22.29 -20.52 10.14
CA PRO A 161 -22.21 -19.27 10.89
C PRO A 161 -20.94 -19.19 11.73
N ASP A 162 -20.41 -17.98 11.85
CA ASP A 162 -19.21 -17.71 12.65
C ASP A 162 -19.42 -18.10 14.13
N GLY A 163 -18.41 -18.75 14.71
CA GLY A 163 -18.37 -19.10 16.14
C GLY A 163 -19.28 -20.26 16.56
N GLN A 164 -19.96 -20.92 15.64
CA GLN A 164 -20.79 -22.09 15.95
C GLN A 164 -20.06 -23.39 15.62
N TRP A 165 -20.31 -24.42 16.43
CA TRP A 165 -19.85 -25.78 16.17
C TRP A 165 -20.90 -26.53 15.35
N TRP A 166 -20.45 -27.31 14.37
CA TRP A 166 -21.31 -28.19 13.58
C TRP A 166 -20.70 -29.58 13.45
N SER A 167 -21.55 -30.57 13.19
CA SER A 167 -21.10 -31.94 12.93
C SER A 167 -20.63 -32.09 11.49
N VAL A 168 -19.48 -32.74 11.29
CA VAL A 168 -18.96 -33.07 9.96
C VAL A 168 -19.33 -34.52 9.64
N GLY A 169 -19.98 -34.74 8.49
CA GLY A 169 -20.37 -36.06 7.97
C GLY A 169 -19.68 -36.41 6.66
#